data_AF-A0A7U9QSK8-F1
#
_entry.id   AF-A0A7U9QSK8-F1
#
_cell.length_a   1.000
_cell.length_b   1.000
_cell.length_c   1.000
_cell.angle_alpha   90.00
_cell.angle_beta   90.00
_cell.angle_gamma   90.00
#
_symmetry.space_group_name_H-M   'P 1'
#
loop_
_entity.id
_entity.type
_entity.pdbx_description
1 polymer ?
#
loop_
_entity_poly.entity_id
_entity_poly.type
_entity_poly.pdbx_seq_one_letter_code
_entity_poly.pdbx_strand_id
1 'polypeptide(L)'
;MADILYRYKERVYLNITNKCCCNCTFCLRNHQEQYGEAENLWFDKEPLMEEIIESIAAYDFGDCKEVVFCGFGEPTMELEKLLVVSRYMRSRYMFRIRLNTNGLSDLIYNRSTAQEICNAVDSISISLNMPDAESYTEVVRPVYGENAFEAMLQFAKDCKKYLNGNVRFSVVDVIGKENIEKCRLLAELLEIPLHIRAYS
;
A
#
# COMPACT_ATOMS: atom_id res chain seq x y z
N MET A 1 4.93 -15.14 16.61
CA MET A 1 5.27 -15.05 15.17
C MET A 1 4.36 -14.00 14.57
N ALA A 2 4.86 -13.15 13.67
CA ALA A 2 4.02 -12.13 13.07
C ALA A 2 3.05 -12.72 12.04
N ASP A 3 1.86 -12.14 11.98
CA ASP A 3 0.80 -12.51 11.07
C ASP A 3 1.14 -12.03 9.65
N ILE A 4 1.21 -12.99 8.72
CA ILE A 4 1.32 -12.70 7.28
C ILE A 4 -0.05 -12.35 6.71
N LEU A 5 -1.11 -13.04 7.16
CA LEU A 5 -2.49 -12.77 6.78
C LEU A 5 -3.33 -12.44 8.01
N TYR A 6 -4.17 -11.43 7.88
CA TYR A 6 -5.10 -11.05 8.94
C TYR A 6 -6.38 -10.45 8.36
N ARG A 7 -7.49 -10.54 9.10
CA ARG A 7 -8.74 -9.90 8.72
C ARG A 7 -8.86 -8.52 9.34
N TYR A 8 -9.45 -7.62 8.58
CA TYR A 8 -9.93 -6.35 9.08
C TYR A 8 -11.18 -5.95 8.31
N LYS A 9 -12.31 -5.92 9.02
CA LYS A 9 -13.65 -5.80 8.42
C LYS A 9 -13.86 -6.94 7.40
N GLU A 10 -14.46 -6.66 6.26
CA GLU A 10 -14.81 -7.65 5.23
C GLU A 10 -13.65 -8.05 4.30
N ARG A 11 -12.39 -7.79 4.70
CA ARG A 11 -11.20 -7.94 3.85
C ARG A 11 -10.11 -8.72 4.56
N VAL A 12 -9.29 -9.39 3.76
CA VAL A 12 -8.07 -10.04 4.22
C VAL A 12 -6.87 -9.22 3.76
N TYR A 13 -5.90 -9.03 4.64
CA TYR A 13 -4.72 -8.20 4.43
C TYR A 13 -3.48 -9.07 4.42
N LEU A 14 -2.52 -8.75 3.56
CA LEU A 14 -1.23 -9.42 3.43
C LEU A 14 -0.09 -8.49 3.87
N ASN A 15 0.51 -8.83 5.00
CA ASN A 15 1.73 -8.24 5.54
C ASN A 15 2.92 -9.07 5.07
N ILE A 16 3.60 -8.66 3.99
CA ILE A 16 4.66 -9.46 3.36
C ILE A 16 6.08 -8.97 3.66
N THR A 17 6.20 -7.86 4.38
CA THR A 17 7.48 -7.22 4.71
C THR A 17 7.28 -6.17 5.80
N ASN A 18 8.32 -5.88 6.57
CA ASN A 18 8.40 -4.69 7.42
C ASN A 18 9.29 -3.60 6.83
N LYS A 19 9.94 -3.82 5.68
CA LYS A 19 10.72 -2.78 5.00
C LYS A 19 9.79 -1.65 4.55
N CYS A 20 10.20 -0.41 4.73
CA CYS A 20 9.51 0.76 4.20
C CYS A 20 10.52 1.88 3.94
N CYS A 21 10.39 2.58 2.82
CA CYS A 21 11.22 3.73 2.47
C CYS A 21 10.69 5.06 3.03
N CYS A 22 9.62 5.03 3.84
CA CYS A 22 9.05 6.18 4.53
C CYS A 22 9.03 5.95 6.05
N ASN A 23 9.11 7.04 6.81
CA ASN A 23 9.01 7.02 8.27
C ASN A 23 7.92 8.01 8.75
N CYS A 24 6.69 7.80 8.28
CA CYS A 24 5.61 8.76 8.49
C CYS A 24 5.34 9.03 9.97
N THR A 25 5.11 10.29 10.33
CA THR A 25 4.80 10.70 11.72
C THR A 25 3.51 10.09 12.26
N PHE A 26 2.58 9.72 11.37
CA PHE A 26 1.31 9.09 11.69
C PHE A 26 1.32 7.56 11.48
N CYS A 27 2.47 6.92 11.25
CA CYS A 27 2.44 5.48 10.94
C CYS A 27 2.09 4.64 12.19
N LEU A 28 1.05 3.81 12.11
CA LEU A 28 0.61 2.95 13.22
C LEU A 28 1.71 2.01 13.72
N ARG A 29 2.63 1.59 12.84
CA ARG A 29 3.77 0.71 13.20
C ARG A 29 4.69 1.28 14.28
N ASN A 30 4.65 2.60 14.50
CA ASN A 30 5.46 3.29 15.51
C ASN A 30 4.81 3.30 16.90
N HIS A 31 3.55 2.88 17.00
CA HIS A 31 2.74 3.02 18.20
C HIS A 31 2.03 1.73 18.62
N GLN A 32 1.94 0.76 17.72
CA GLN A 32 1.19 -0.47 17.92
C GLN A 32 1.92 -1.63 17.23
N GLU A 33 1.72 -2.83 17.75
CA GLU A 33 2.18 -4.09 17.14
C GLU A 33 1.04 -4.81 16.39
N GLN A 34 -0.20 -4.41 16.65
CA GLN A 34 -1.43 -5.09 16.23
C GLN A 34 -2.25 -4.22 15.27
N TYR A 35 -3.01 -4.87 14.39
CA TYR A 35 -4.02 -4.19 13.57
C TYR A 35 -5.07 -5.19 13.06
N GLY A 36 -6.36 -4.84 13.21
CA GLY A 36 -7.45 -5.77 12.91
C GLY A 36 -7.39 -7.00 13.81
N GLU A 37 -7.47 -8.19 13.21
CA GLU A 37 -7.35 -9.47 13.93
C GLU A 37 -5.90 -9.94 14.12
N ALA A 38 -4.90 -9.21 13.60
CA ALA A 38 -3.50 -9.58 13.80
C ALA A 38 -3.05 -9.36 15.26
N GLU A 39 -2.39 -10.36 15.84
CA GLU A 39 -1.79 -10.29 17.17
C GLU A 39 -0.41 -9.63 17.15
N ASN A 40 0.31 -9.72 16.03
CA ASN A 40 1.58 -9.01 15.82
C ASN A 40 1.89 -8.89 14.32
N LEU A 41 2.26 -7.70 13.85
CA LEU A 41 2.67 -7.45 12.45
C LEU A 41 4.18 -7.22 12.28
N TRP A 42 4.95 -7.25 13.36
CA TRP A 42 6.41 -7.13 13.34
C TRP A 42 7.12 -8.48 13.27
N PHE A 43 7.73 -8.75 12.13
CA PHE A 43 8.55 -9.92 11.86
C PHE A 43 9.89 -9.85 12.58
N ASP A 44 10.27 -10.93 13.26
CA ASP A 44 11.65 -11.10 13.77
C ASP A 44 12.66 -11.22 12.62
N LYS A 45 12.23 -11.80 11.50
CA LYS A 45 12.96 -11.94 10.24
C LYS A 45 11.99 -11.81 9.07
N GLU A 46 12.41 -11.13 8.01
CA GLU A 46 11.59 -10.98 6.80
C GLU A 46 11.06 -12.34 6.31
N PRO A 47 9.75 -12.46 6.05
CA PRO A 47 9.16 -13.73 5.67
C PRO A 47 9.71 -14.18 4.32
N LEU A 48 10.00 -15.47 4.21
CA LEU A 48 10.40 -16.12 2.98
C LEU A 48 9.19 -16.25 2.02
N MET A 49 9.47 -16.44 0.74
CA MET A 49 8.40 -16.63 -0.25
C MET A 49 7.54 -17.85 0.11
N GLU A 50 8.18 -18.95 0.51
CA GLU A 50 7.56 -20.21 0.87
C GLU A 50 6.62 -20.02 2.06
N GLU A 51 7.06 -19.32 3.11
CA GLU A 51 6.24 -19.03 4.30
C GLU A 51 4.99 -18.22 3.96
N ILE A 52 5.08 -17.26 3.03
CA ILE A 52 3.92 -16.50 2.56
C ILE A 52 2.96 -17.40 1.80
N ILE A 53 3.45 -18.21 0.87
CA ILE A 53 2.62 -19.11 0.07
C ILE A 53 1.94 -20.18 0.93
N GLU A 54 2.66 -20.77 1.89
CA GLU A 54 2.13 -21.73 2.85
C GLU A 54 1.05 -21.09 3.73
N SER A 55 1.28 -19.87 4.21
CA SER A 55 0.29 -19.12 4.99
C SER A 55 -0.98 -18.86 4.18
N ILE A 56 -0.86 -18.46 2.91
CA ILE A 56 -2.01 -18.28 2.01
C ILE A 56 -2.73 -19.62 1.79
N ALA A 57 -2.00 -20.70 1.55
CA ALA A 57 -2.59 -22.01 1.29
C ALA A 57 -3.36 -22.57 2.50
N ALA A 58 -2.91 -22.27 3.71
CA ALA A 58 -3.54 -22.67 4.96
C ALA A 58 -4.67 -21.73 5.42
N TYR A 59 -4.78 -20.53 4.84
CA TYR A 59 -5.73 -19.52 5.29
C TYR A 59 -7.16 -19.81 4.81
N ASP A 60 -8.12 -19.74 5.73
CA ASP A 60 -9.54 -19.78 5.38
C ASP A 60 -10.03 -18.40 4.94
N PHE A 61 -10.15 -18.24 3.62
CA PHE A 61 -10.66 -17.01 3.00
C PHE A 61 -12.18 -16.83 3.15
N GLY A 62 -12.95 -17.87 3.50
CA GLY A 62 -14.40 -17.77 3.63
C GLY A 62 -15.06 -17.06 2.45
N ASP A 63 -15.89 -16.05 2.73
CA ASP A 63 -16.59 -15.21 1.75
C ASP A 63 -15.82 -13.94 1.33
N CYS A 64 -14.48 -13.94 1.50
CA CYS A 64 -13.64 -12.79 1.19
C CYS A 64 -13.83 -12.32 -0.27
N LYS A 65 -14.15 -11.04 -0.43
CA LYS A 65 -14.32 -10.39 -1.74
C LYS A 65 -13.07 -9.65 -2.20
N GLU A 66 -12.21 -9.26 -1.28
CA GLU A 66 -11.02 -8.45 -1.56
C GLU A 66 -9.87 -8.77 -0.60
N VAL A 67 -8.72 -9.10 -1.20
CA VAL A 67 -7.44 -9.24 -0.53
C VAL A 67 -6.60 -8.00 -0.77
N VAL A 68 -5.91 -7.51 0.26
CA VAL A 68 -5.17 -6.25 0.22
C VAL A 68 -3.71 -6.47 0.59
N PHE A 69 -2.77 -6.20 -0.32
CA PHE A 69 -1.35 -6.04 0.05
C PHE A 69 -1.21 -4.76 0.88
N CYS A 70 -1.04 -4.93 2.20
CA CYS A 70 -0.94 -3.86 3.18
C CYS A 70 -0.57 -4.48 4.53
N GLY A 71 0.38 -3.87 5.23
CA GLY A 71 0.86 -4.32 6.53
C GLY A 71 1.71 -3.23 7.18
N PHE A 72 2.71 -3.63 7.97
CA PHE A 72 3.60 -2.67 8.63
C PHE A 72 4.77 -2.19 7.74
N GLY A 73 5.02 -2.85 6.61
CA GLY A 73 5.92 -2.40 5.57
C GLY A 73 5.23 -1.79 4.35
N GLU A 74 6.05 -1.39 3.38
CA GLU A 74 5.65 -1.03 2.03
C GLU A 74 5.76 -2.28 1.13
N PRO A 75 4.65 -2.85 0.63
CA PRO A 75 4.69 -4.10 -0.13
C PRO A 75 5.59 -4.05 -1.36
N THR A 76 5.75 -2.88 -1.98
CA THR A 76 6.61 -2.73 -3.16
C THR A 76 8.11 -2.79 -2.85
N MET A 77 8.53 -2.72 -1.57
CA MET A 77 9.92 -3.03 -1.17
C MET A 77 10.30 -4.50 -1.47
N GLU A 78 9.30 -5.36 -1.62
CA GLU A 78 9.44 -6.79 -1.96
C GLU A 78 8.63 -7.10 -3.24
N LEU A 79 8.90 -6.35 -4.32
CA LEU A 79 8.13 -6.40 -5.56
C LEU A 79 8.03 -7.82 -6.12
N GLU A 80 9.12 -8.59 -6.12
CA GLU A 80 9.09 -9.97 -6.61
C GLU A 80 8.11 -10.84 -5.80
N LYS A 81 8.11 -10.73 -4.47
CA LYS A 81 7.14 -11.41 -3.59
C LYS A 81 5.72 -11.00 -3.95
N LEU A 82 5.45 -9.70 -4.07
CA LEU A 82 4.14 -9.19 -4.46
C LEU A 82 3.67 -9.81 -5.79
N LEU A 83 4.52 -9.82 -6.82
CA LEU A 83 4.17 -10.34 -8.15
C LEU A 83 3.92 -11.86 -8.13
N VAL A 84 4.77 -12.64 -7.47
CA VAL A 84 4.64 -14.10 -7.35
C VAL A 84 3.39 -14.46 -6.54
N VAL A 85 3.21 -13.83 -5.38
CA VAL A 85 2.07 -14.06 -4.50
C VAL A 85 0.75 -13.69 -5.18
N SER A 86 0.73 -12.57 -5.92
CA SER A 86 -0.46 -12.21 -6.69
C SER A 86 -0.82 -13.25 -7.75
N ARG A 87 0.16 -13.71 -8.55
CA ARG A 87 -0.06 -14.80 -9.53
C ARG A 87 -0.56 -16.07 -8.86
N TYR A 88 0.02 -16.43 -7.72
CA TYR A 88 -0.42 -17.59 -6.95
C TYR A 88 -1.88 -17.48 -6.52
N MET A 89 -2.27 -16.35 -5.92
CA MET A 89 -3.65 -16.12 -5.49
C MET A 89 -4.63 -16.12 -6.67
N ARG A 90 -4.32 -15.45 -7.77
CA ARG A 90 -5.18 -15.39 -8.96
C ARG A 90 -5.44 -16.75 -9.60
N SER A 91 -4.48 -17.68 -9.49
CA SER A 91 -4.64 -19.04 -10.02
C SER A 91 -5.60 -19.92 -9.20
N ARG A 92 -6.01 -19.48 -8.00
CA ARG A 92 -6.73 -20.30 -7.02
C ARG A 92 -8.04 -19.67 -6.53
N TYR A 93 -8.10 -18.35 -6.50
CA TYR A 93 -9.21 -17.63 -5.89
C TYR A 93 -9.79 -16.58 -6.84
N MET A 94 -11.06 -16.23 -6.62
CA MET A 94 -11.79 -15.26 -7.46
C MET A 94 -12.00 -13.89 -6.78
N PHE A 95 -11.36 -13.65 -5.63
CA PHE A 95 -11.42 -12.35 -4.97
C PHE A 95 -10.64 -11.28 -5.74
N ARG A 96 -10.97 -10.02 -5.49
CA ARG A 96 -10.19 -8.88 -5.98
C ARG A 96 -8.90 -8.73 -5.19
N ILE A 97 -7.83 -8.28 -5.86
CA ILE A 97 -6.54 -7.98 -5.25
C ILE A 97 -6.32 -6.47 -5.30
N ARG A 98 -6.13 -5.83 -4.15
CA ARG A 98 -5.74 -4.42 -4.04
C ARG A 98 -4.33 -4.28 -3.50
N LEU A 99 -3.59 -3.31 -4.01
CA LEU A 99 -2.35 -2.84 -3.40
C LEU A 99 -2.60 -1.50 -2.68
N ASN A 100 -2.22 -1.42 -1.40
CA ASN A 100 -1.98 -0.13 -0.75
C ASN A 100 -0.47 0.15 -0.77
N THR A 101 -0.07 1.33 -1.24
CA THR A 101 1.34 1.68 -1.40
C THR A 101 1.59 3.16 -1.14
N ASN A 102 2.83 3.52 -0.83
CA ASN A 102 3.33 4.88 -0.87
C ASN A 102 3.60 5.40 -2.29
N GLY A 103 3.63 4.53 -3.30
CA GLY A 103 3.81 4.90 -4.70
C GLY A 103 5.26 5.21 -5.10
N LEU A 104 6.25 4.80 -4.29
CA LEU A 104 7.67 5.10 -4.50
C LEU A 104 8.45 3.93 -5.12
N SER A 105 7.77 2.93 -5.67
CA SER A 105 8.41 1.75 -6.29
C SER A 105 9.39 2.11 -7.39
N ASP A 106 9.08 3.13 -8.20
CA ASP A 106 9.98 3.55 -9.28
C ASP A 106 11.33 4.07 -8.75
N LEU A 107 11.34 4.75 -7.59
CA LEU A 107 12.56 5.19 -6.91
C LEU A 107 13.30 4.01 -6.25
N ILE A 108 12.56 3.04 -5.70
CA ILE A 108 13.14 1.83 -5.09
C ILE A 108 13.92 1.00 -6.12
N TYR A 109 13.37 0.83 -7.33
CA TYR A 109 13.97 -0.02 -8.37
C TYR A 109 14.69 0.75 -9.47
N ASN A 110 14.68 2.08 -9.42
CA ASN A 110 15.29 2.96 -10.43
C ASN A 110 14.82 2.65 -11.87
N ARG A 111 13.53 2.34 -12.03
CA ARG A 111 12.85 2.05 -13.30
C ARG A 111 11.35 2.18 -13.15
N SER A 112 10.61 2.25 -14.26
CA SER A 112 9.15 2.18 -14.19
C SER A 112 8.68 0.81 -13.74
N THR A 113 7.77 0.79 -12.76
CA THR A 113 7.17 -0.41 -12.15
C THR A 113 5.64 -0.43 -12.27
N ALA A 114 5.02 0.66 -12.75
CA ALA A 114 3.56 0.78 -12.82
C ALA A 114 2.92 -0.37 -13.63
N GLN A 115 3.44 -0.69 -14.82
CA GLN A 115 2.82 -1.70 -15.67
C GLN A 115 2.84 -3.10 -15.05
N GLU A 116 3.98 -3.54 -14.49
CA GLU A 116 4.10 -4.85 -13.86
C GLU A 116 3.23 -4.97 -12.60
N ILE A 117 3.15 -3.92 -11.78
CA ILE A 117 2.32 -3.88 -10.58
C ILE A 117 0.84 -3.89 -10.98
N CYS A 118 0.44 -3.07 -11.94
CA CYS A 118 -0.94 -3.00 -12.43
C CYS A 118 -1.39 -4.31 -13.08
N ASN A 119 -0.50 -5.04 -13.75
CA ASN A 119 -0.84 -6.38 -14.26
C ASN A 119 -1.03 -7.41 -13.13
N ALA A 120 -0.47 -7.15 -11.95
CA ALA A 120 -0.59 -8.04 -10.81
C ALA A 120 -1.86 -7.78 -9.99
N VAL A 121 -2.40 -6.57 -9.91
CA VAL A 121 -3.51 -6.23 -8.99
C VAL A 121 -4.72 -5.66 -9.74
N ASP A 122 -5.90 -5.69 -9.12
CA ASP A 122 -7.14 -5.16 -9.72
C ASP A 122 -7.37 -3.68 -9.37
N SER A 123 -6.75 -3.19 -8.29
CA SER A 123 -6.81 -1.79 -7.91
C SER A 123 -5.62 -1.35 -7.06
N ILE A 124 -5.34 -0.04 -7.05
CA ILE A 124 -4.26 0.54 -6.23
C ILE A 124 -4.79 1.73 -5.42
N SER A 125 -4.40 1.79 -4.15
CA SER A 125 -4.61 2.92 -3.24
C SER A 125 -3.26 3.54 -2.87
N ILE A 126 -2.99 4.74 -3.38
CA ILE A 126 -1.69 5.42 -3.23
C ILE A 126 -1.78 6.43 -2.08
N SER A 127 -0.80 6.41 -1.19
CA SER A 127 -0.76 7.25 0.01
C SER A 127 -0.22 8.65 -0.30
N LEU A 128 -1.13 9.60 -0.57
CA LEU A 128 -0.79 11.01 -0.85
C LEU A 128 -0.38 11.74 0.43
N ASN A 129 -1.24 11.71 1.45
CA ASN A 129 -1.09 12.25 2.81
C ASN A 129 -0.64 13.71 3.00
N MET A 130 -0.05 14.39 2.04
CA MET A 130 0.26 15.83 2.10
C MET A 130 0.12 16.45 0.70
N PRO A 131 -0.16 17.75 0.58
CA PRO A 131 -0.52 18.37 -0.69
C PRO A 131 0.67 18.86 -1.53
N ASP A 132 1.88 18.88 -0.97
CA ASP A 132 3.09 19.42 -1.62
C ASP A 132 4.35 18.70 -1.13
N ALA A 133 5.46 18.90 -1.84
CA ALA A 133 6.71 18.16 -1.60
C ALA A 133 7.38 18.48 -0.26
N GLU A 134 7.35 19.75 0.17
CA GLU A 134 7.97 20.20 1.42
C GLU A 134 7.25 19.54 2.61
N SER A 135 5.92 19.71 2.66
CA SER A 135 5.10 19.20 3.75
C SER A 135 5.00 17.65 3.72
N TYR A 136 5.03 17.03 2.52
CA TYR A 136 5.18 15.59 2.37
C TYR A 136 6.50 15.10 2.98
N THR A 137 7.60 15.80 2.74
CA THR A 137 8.91 15.41 3.28
C THR A 137 8.94 15.52 4.80
N GLU A 138 8.32 16.55 5.38
CA GLU A 138 8.24 16.74 6.83
C GLU A 138 7.43 15.63 7.53
N VAL A 139 6.28 15.27 6.94
CA VAL A 139 5.29 14.38 7.57
C VAL A 139 5.48 12.92 7.17
N VAL A 140 5.67 12.61 5.90
CA VAL A 140 5.84 11.22 5.39
C VAL A 140 7.28 10.76 5.55
N ARG A 141 8.25 11.68 5.54
CA ARG A 141 9.68 11.41 5.74
C ARG A 141 10.21 10.29 4.85
N PRO A 142 10.05 10.40 3.52
CA PRO A 142 10.64 9.46 2.57
C PRO A 142 12.17 9.60 2.57
N VAL A 143 12.89 8.50 2.38
CA VAL A 143 14.38 8.53 2.26
C VAL A 143 14.88 9.31 1.03
N TYR A 144 13.99 9.63 0.09
CA TYR A 144 14.30 10.34 -1.16
C TYR A 144 14.06 11.86 -1.09
N GLY A 145 13.68 12.39 0.08
CA GLY A 145 13.36 13.81 0.25
C GLY A 145 12.20 14.26 -0.65
N GLU A 146 12.25 15.52 -1.10
CA GLU A 146 11.18 16.15 -1.90
C GLU A 146 10.92 15.45 -3.24
N ASN A 147 11.92 14.80 -3.82
CA ASN A 147 11.77 14.04 -5.07
C ASN A 147 10.73 12.92 -4.98
N ALA A 148 10.47 12.41 -3.77
CA ALA A 148 9.47 11.38 -3.53
C ALA A 148 8.05 11.83 -3.93
N PHE A 149 7.73 13.11 -3.74
CA PHE A 149 6.39 13.62 -3.99
C PHE A 149 6.03 13.54 -5.47
N GLU A 150 6.86 14.12 -6.34
CA GLU A 150 6.63 14.05 -7.79
C GLU A 150 6.69 12.61 -8.31
N ALA A 151 7.61 11.79 -7.79
CA ALA A 151 7.70 10.38 -8.17
C ALA A 151 6.40 9.61 -7.84
N MET A 152 5.82 9.84 -6.65
CA MET A 152 4.55 9.24 -6.26
C MET A 152 3.39 9.71 -7.14
N LEU A 153 3.33 11.01 -7.48
CA LEU A 153 2.32 11.52 -8.41
C LEU A 153 2.49 10.95 -9.82
N GLN A 154 3.72 10.80 -10.28
CA GLN A 154 4.03 10.21 -11.58
C GLN A 154 3.63 8.74 -11.63
N PHE A 155 3.96 7.96 -10.59
CA PHE A 155 3.52 6.58 -10.44
C PHE A 155 1.99 6.47 -10.47
N ALA A 156 1.27 7.37 -9.80
CA ALA A 156 -0.19 7.40 -9.82
C ALA A 156 -0.77 7.65 -11.23
N LYS A 157 -0.20 8.62 -11.96
CA LYS A 157 -0.56 8.91 -13.36
C LYS A 157 -0.30 7.71 -14.26
N ASP A 158 0.81 7.00 -14.07
CA ASP A 158 1.15 5.83 -14.87
C ASP A 158 0.24 4.64 -14.56
N CYS A 159 -0.06 4.37 -13.29
CA CYS A 159 -1.02 3.35 -12.89
C CYS A 159 -2.43 3.59 -13.47
N LYS A 160 -2.87 4.85 -13.55
CA LYS A 160 -4.17 5.21 -14.14
C LYS A 160 -4.32 4.72 -15.59
N LYS A 161 -3.23 4.66 -16.36
CA LYS A 161 -3.20 4.19 -17.75
C LYS A 161 -3.46 2.69 -17.87
N TYR A 162 -3.06 1.90 -16.86
CA TYR A 162 -3.10 0.43 -16.92
C TYR A 162 -4.30 -0.19 -16.18
N LEU A 163 -4.90 0.53 -15.23
CA LEU A 163 -5.98 0.00 -14.37
C LEU A 163 -7.37 0.54 -14.71
N ASN A 164 -7.54 1.19 -15.86
CA ASN A 164 -8.82 1.75 -16.32
C ASN A 164 -9.53 2.59 -15.23
N GLY A 165 -8.77 3.39 -14.48
CA GLY A 165 -9.30 4.22 -13.40
C GLY A 165 -9.50 3.53 -12.04
N ASN A 166 -9.14 2.26 -11.86
CA ASN A 166 -9.10 1.58 -10.55
C ASN A 166 -7.87 1.99 -9.71
N VAL A 167 -7.57 3.28 -9.70
CA VAL A 167 -6.49 3.91 -8.92
C VAL A 167 -7.11 5.04 -8.12
N ARG A 168 -6.72 5.16 -6.86
CA ARG A 168 -7.12 6.28 -6.00
C ARG A 168 -5.96 6.78 -5.17
N PHE A 169 -6.02 8.04 -4.78
CA PHE A 169 -5.26 8.54 -3.66
C PHE A 169 -5.96 8.25 -2.34
N SER A 170 -5.19 8.23 -1.27
CA SER A 170 -5.70 8.21 0.09
C SER A 170 -4.91 9.13 1.01
N VAL A 171 -5.63 9.72 1.97
CA VAL A 171 -5.08 10.57 3.03
C VAL A 171 -5.58 10.07 4.38
N VAL A 172 -4.84 10.29 5.46
CA VAL A 172 -5.34 10.15 6.83
C VAL A 172 -5.99 11.46 7.30
N ASP A 173 -7.02 11.39 8.13
CA ASP A 173 -7.79 12.55 8.57
C ASP A 173 -7.09 13.44 9.62
N VAL A 174 -5.93 13.00 10.10
CA VAL A 174 -5.09 13.73 11.08
C VAL A 174 -4.13 14.75 10.47
N ILE A 175 -4.14 14.94 9.15
CA ILE A 175 -3.27 15.92 8.47
C ILE A 175 -3.81 17.36 8.48
N GLY A 176 -4.99 17.56 9.09
CA GLY A 176 -5.67 18.85 9.15
C GLY A 176 -6.56 19.13 7.94
N LYS A 177 -7.68 19.83 8.18
CA LYS A 177 -8.73 20.09 7.17
C LYS A 177 -8.20 20.82 5.93
N GLU A 178 -7.32 21.79 6.13
CA GLU A 178 -6.73 22.56 5.02
C GLU A 178 -5.89 21.67 4.10
N ASN A 179 -5.05 20.80 4.66
CA ASN A 179 -4.24 19.87 3.87
C ASN A 179 -5.08 18.82 3.16
N ILE A 180 -6.13 18.30 3.82
CA ILE A 180 -7.09 17.40 3.17
C ILE A 180 -7.73 18.07 1.96
N GLU A 181 -8.13 19.34 2.09
CA GLU A 181 -8.76 20.08 1.00
C GLU A 181 -7.78 20.36 -0.15
N LYS A 182 -6.53 20.73 0.14
CA LYS A 182 -5.49 20.86 -0.88
C LYS A 182 -5.20 19.52 -1.58
N CYS A 183 -5.16 18.42 -0.83
CA CYS A 183 -5.03 17.07 -1.39
C CYS A 183 -6.22 16.72 -2.31
N ARG A 184 -7.45 17.13 -1.94
CA ARG A 184 -8.65 16.94 -2.77
C ARG A 184 -8.51 17.69 -4.10
N LEU A 185 -8.11 18.96 -4.06
CA LEU A 185 -7.89 19.77 -5.25
C LEU A 185 -6.79 19.18 -6.16
N LEU A 186 -5.70 18.70 -5.58
CA LEU A 186 -4.63 18.03 -6.33
C LEU A 186 -5.12 16.71 -6.97
N ALA A 187 -5.87 15.91 -6.22
CA ALA A 187 -6.45 14.66 -6.71
C ALA A 187 -7.43 14.92 -7.88
N GLU A 188 -8.24 15.97 -7.80
CA GLU A 188 -9.13 16.41 -8.88
C GLU A 188 -8.38 16.90 -10.11
N LEU A 189 -7.32 17.69 -9.91
CA LEU A 189 -6.45 18.15 -11.00
C LEU A 189 -5.83 16.97 -11.77
N LEU A 190 -5.49 15.90 -11.05
CA LEU A 190 -4.94 14.68 -11.63
C LEU A 190 -6.01 13.69 -12.10
N GLU A 191 -7.29 14.01 -11.88
CA GLU A 191 -8.44 13.17 -12.16
C GLU A 191 -8.27 11.76 -11.57
N ILE A 192 -7.84 11.69 -10.31
CA ILE A 192 -7.70 10.46 -9.53
C ILE A 192 -8.54 10.65 -8.25
N PRO A 193 -9.50 9.76 -7.95
CA PRO A 193 -10.33 9.90 -6.74
C PRO A 193 -9.50 9.94 -5.45
N LEU A 194 -9.96 10.71 -4.46
CA LEU A 194 -9.37 10.74 -3.12
C LEU A 194 -10.25 10.02 -2.11
N HIS A 195 -9.65 9.15 -1.30
CA HIS A 195 -10.31 8.49 -0.17
C HIS A 195 -9.70 8.94 1.17
N ILE A 196 -10.51 9.55 2.03
CA ILE A 196 -10.10 9.97 3.37
C ILE A 196 -10.26 8.79 4.33
N ARG A 197 -9.21 8.47 5.08
CA ARG A 197 -9.18 7.40 6.07
C ARG A 197 -9.23 7.99 7.48
N ALA A 198 -10.09 7.43 8.32
CA ALA A 198 -10.01 7.68 9.76
C ALA A 198 -8.69 7.12 10.30
N TYR A 199 -8.02 7.89 11.14
CA TYR A 199 -6.87 7.42 11.89
C TYR A 199 -7.33 6.54 13.05
N SER A 200 -7.06 5.25 12.97
CA SER A 200 -7.43 4.22 13.95
C SER A 200 -6.39 3.11 13.96
#